data_AF-A0A895AJK5-F1
#
_entry.id   AF-A0A895AJK5-F1
#
_cell.length_a   1.000
_cell.length_b   1.000
_cell.length_c   1.000
_cell.angle_alpha   90.00
_cell.angle_beta   90.00
_cell.angle_gamma   90.00
#
_symmetry.space_group_name_H-M   'P 1'
#
loop_
_entity.id
_entity.type
_entity.pdbx_description
1 polymer ?
#
loop_
_entity_poly.entity_id
_entity_poly.type
_entity_poly.pdbx_seq_one_letter_code
_entity_poly.pdbx_strand_id
1 'polypeptide(L)'
;MNLRSRLPESFILKYYGYSMARSAHFSVAVWVVFLTSRGIDFSQVGFLDGAFSLALIAFEVPTGYIGDRIGRRNSILVSIVVSAVASIGFAFSHSFPLFVTVYVGLAVAQTFRSGTDTAWFYDALGERLTE
;
A
#
# COMPACT_ATOMS: atom_id res chain seq x y z
N MET A 1 -26.07 -21.61 -1.65
CA MET A 1 -26.43 -20.27 -1.15
C MET A 1 -25.71 -19.24 -2.02
N ASN A 2 -26.41 -18.58 -2.95
CA ASN A 2 -25.80 -17.74 -3.99
C ASN A 2 -25.41 -16.35 -3.45
N LEU A 3 -24.12 -16.14 -3.17
CA LEU A 3 -23.54 -14.90 -2.63
C LEU A 3 -23.61 -13.69 -3.59
N ARG A 4 -24.03 -13.87 -4.85
CA ARG A 4 -24.05 -12.82 -5.87
C ARG A 4 -25.16 -11.79 -5.73
N SER A 5 -26.20 -12.03 -4.93
CA SER A 5 -27.45 -11.24 -4.99
C SER A 5 -27.62 -10.13 -3.93
N ARG A 6 -26.57 -9.76 -3.18
CA ARG A 6 -26.71 -8.78 -2.08
C ARG A 6 -25.81 -7.55 -2.11
N LEU A 7 -24.93 -7.39 -3.11
CA LEU A 7 -24.07 -6.21 -3.18
C LEU A 7 -24.63 -5.22 -4.22
N PRO A 8 -24.92 -3.96 -3.84
CA PRO A 8 -25.41 -2.96 -4.79
C PRO A 8 -24.37 -2.74 -5.90
N GLU A 9 -24.80 -2.55 -7.14
CA GLU A 9 -23.89 -2.42 -8.30
C GLU A 9 -22.83 -1.33 -8.11
N SER A 10 -23.16 -0.27 -7.37
CA SER A 10 -22.25 0.80 -6.98
C SER A 10 -21.10 0.34 -6.06
N PHE A 11 -21.30 -0.69 -5.24
CA PHE A 11 -20.26 -1.30 -4.41
C PHE A 11 -19.30 -2.12 -5.25
N ILE A 12 -19.82 -2.87 -6.22
CA ILE A 12 -19.03 -3.67 -7.15
C ILE A 12 -18.16 -2.76 -8.03
N LEU A 13 -18.73 -1.67 -8.55
CA LEU A 13 -17.98 -0.68 -9.35
C LEU A 13 -16.86 -0.01 -8.54
N LYS A 14 -17.14 0.38 -7.29
CA LYS A 14 -16.13 0.93 -6.37
C LYS A 14 -15.03 -0.08 -6.04
N TYR A 15 -15.41 -1.35 -5.84
CA TYR A 15 -14.46 -2.44 -5.60
C TYR A 15 -13.58 -2.72 -6.82
N TYR A 16 -14.13 -2.73 -8.02
CA TYR A 16 -13.34 -2.88 -9.25
C TYR A 16 -12.47 -1.65 -9.52
N GLY A 17 -12.93 -0.44 -9.24
CA GLY A 17 -12.09 0.76 -9.28
C GLY A 17 -10.91 0.66 -8.31
N TYR A 18 -11.17 0.22 -7.08
CA TYR A 18 -10.11 -0.10 -6.10
C TYR A 18 -9.18 -1.22 -6.60
N SER A 19 -9.73 -2.28 -7.19
CA SER A 19 -8.95 -3.42 -7.71
C SER A 19 -8.08 -3.03 -8.91
N MET A 20 -8.56 -2.16 -9.80
CA MET A 20 -7.77 -1.65 -10.93
C MET A 20 -6.66 -0.70 -10.46
N ALA A 21 -6.95 0.17 -9.48
CA ALA A 21 -5.91 0.94 -8.82
C ALA A 21 -4.87 0.02 -8.15
N ARG A 22 -5.30 -1.14 -7.63
CA ARG A 22 -4.43 -2.19 -7.08
C ARG A 22 -3.68 -2.99 -8.16
N SER A 23 -4.23 -3.15 -9.36
CA SER A 23 -3.63 -3.87 -10.49
C SER A 23 -2.40 -3.20 -11.10
N ALA A 24 -1.95 -2.08 -10.55
CA ALA A 24 -0.68 -1.43 -10.91
C ALA A 24 0.58 -2.33 -10.73
N HIS A 25 0.43 -3.55 -10.20
CA HIS A 25 1.49 -4.58 -10.13
C HIS A 25 2.14 -4.96 -11.46
N PHE A 26 1.60 -4.57 -12.62
CA PHE A 26 2.29 -4.70 -13.91
C PHE A 26 3.64 -3.96 -13.94
N SER A 27 3.77 -2.91 -13.13
CA SER A 27 5.00 -2.12 -13.00
C SER A 27 6.20 -2.91 -12.49
N VAL A 28 6.02 -3.98 -11.70
CA VAL A 28 7.14 -4.73 -11.08
C VAL A 28 8.13 -5.27 -12.13
N ALA A 29 7.63 -5.72 -13.28
CA ALA A 29 8.46 -6.24 -14.36
C ALA A 29 9.26 -5.15 -15.10
N VAL A 30 8.76 -3.92 -15.11
CA VAL A 30 9.35 -2.79 -15.88
C VAL A 30 10.09 -1.81 -14.96
N TRP A 31 9.92 -1.94 -13.65
CA TRP A 31 10.35 -0.94 -12.67
C TRP A 31 11.88 -0.74 -12.65
N VAL A 32 12.67 -1.81 -12.73
CA VAL A 32 14.14 -1.70 -12.74
C VAL A 32 14.58 -1.05 -14.04
N VAL A 33 13.94 -1.41 -15.15
CA VAL A 33 14.17 -0.80 -16.47
C VAL A 33 13.85 0.70 -16.43
N PHE A 34 12.75 1.08 -15.77
CA PHE A 34 12.40 2.48 -15.59
C PHE A 34 13.46 3.23 -14.75
N LEU A 35 13.85 2.71 -13.58
CA LEU A 35 14.85 3.35 -12.72
C LEU A 35 16.20 3.49 -13.42
N THR A 36 16.65 2.43 -14.09
CA THR A 36 17.90 2.45 -14.88
C THR A 36 17.81 3.41 -16.07
N SER A 37 16.65 3.52 -16.73
CA SER A 37 16.42 4.56 -17.76
C SER A 37 16.47 5.99 -17.22
N ARG A 38 16.28 6.18 -15.91
CA ARG A 38 16.42 7.47 -15.20
C ARG A 38 17.82 7.68 -14.61
N GLY A 39 18.79 6.82 -14.93
CA GLY A 39 20.16 6.94 -14.47
C GLY A 39 20.42 6.37 -13.07
N ILE A 40 19.47 5.61 -12.51
CA ILE A 40 19.67 4.90 -11.24
C ILE A 40 20.40 3.59 -11.52
N ASP A 41 21.55 3.39 -10.87
CA ASP A 41 22.31 2.15 -11.03
C ASP A 41 21.73 0.99 -10.20
N PHE A 42 22.16 -0.25 -10.48
CA PHE A 42 21.65 -1.44 -9.78
C PHE A 42 21.95 -1.46 -8.28
N SER A 43 23.04 -0.83 -7.83
CA SER A 43 23.36 -0.73 -6.40
C SER A 43 22.37 0.20 -5.70
N GLN A 44 22.04 1.33 -6.34
CA GLN A 44 21.03 2.27 -5.88
C GLN A 44 19.64 1.63 -5.85
N VAL A 45 19.29 0.79 -6.82
CA VAL A 45 18.04 0.00 -6.76
C VAL A 45 18.00 -0.86 -5.50
N GLY A 46 19.08 -1.57 -5.17
CA GLY A 46 19.18 -2.34 -3.93
C GLY A 46 19.06 -1.46 -2.68
N PHE A 47 19.64 -0.26 -2.68
CA PHE A 47 19.46 0.71 -1.60
C PHE A 47 18.02 1.18 -1.45
N LEU A 48 17.31 1.40 -2.57
CA LEU A 48 15.92 1.79 -2.53
C LEU A 48 15.05 0.68 -1.92
N ASP A 49 15.25 -0.58 -2.32
CA ASP A 49 14.57 -1.74 -1.73
C ASP A 49 14.89 -1.90 -0.23
N GLY A 50 16.14 -1.67 0.16
CA GLY A 50 16.56 -1.63 1.55
C GLY A 50 15.85 -0.51 2.33
N ALA A 51 15.79 0.70 1.78
CA ALA A 51 15.11 1.83 2.38
C ALA A 51 13.60 1.58 2.54
N PHE A 52 12.96 0.97 1.54
CA PHE A 52 11.58 0.54 1.62
C PHE A 52 11.36 -0.46 2.74
N SER A 53 12.19 -1.50 2.83
CA SER A 53 12.08 -2.54 3.85
C SER A 53 12.28 -1.99 5.26
N LEU A 54 13.28 -1.11 5.44
CA LEU A 54 13.53 -0.42 6.71
C LEU A 54 12.36 0.50 7.09
N ALA A 55 11.84 1.27 6.13
CA ALA A 55 10.67 2.11 6.35
C ALA A 55 9.44 1.27 6.73
N LEU A 56 9.22 0.14 6.06
CA LEU A 56 8.10 -0.76 6.37
C LEU A 56 8.14 -1.17 7.85
N ILE A 57 9.29 -1.67 8.32
CA ILE A 57 9.48 -2.07 9.72
C ILE A 57 9.32 -0.87 10.67
N ALA A 58 9.95 0.26 10.33
CA ALA A 58 9.94 1.45 11.19
C ALA A 58 8.55 2.06 11.33
N PHE A 59 7.72 2.01 10.29
CA PHE A 59 6.39 2.60 10.26
C PHE A 59 5.27 1.64 10.65
N GLU A 60 5.52 0.35 10.78
CA GLU A 60 4.49 -0.64 11.14
C GLU A 60 3.83 -0.31 12.49
N VAL A 61 4.62 -0.10 13.56
CA VAL A 61 4.08 0.23 14.89
C VAL A 61 3.42 1.62 14.92
N PRO A 62 4.06 2.70 14.42
CA PRO A 62 3.43 4.03 14.40
C PRO A 62 2.13 4.08 13.60
N THR A 63 2.09 3.46 12.42
CA THR A 63 0.90 3.48 11.57
C THR A 63 -0.21 2.57 12.09
N GLY A 64 0.14 1.47 12.77
CA GLY A 64 -0.83 0.67 13.53
C GLY A 64 -1.51 1.50 14.61
N TYR A 65 -0.74 2.16 15.48
CA TYR A 65 -1.29 3.04 16.51
C TYR A 65 -2.16 4.18 15.96
N ILE A 66 -1.72 4.83 14.89
CA ILE A 66 -2.52 5.87 14.22
C ILE A 66 -3.79 5.25 13.64
N GLY A 67 -3.68 4.08 13.02
CA GLY A 67 -4.78 3.36 12.38
C GLY A 67 -5.88 2.97 13.36
N ASP A 68 -5.50 2.55 14.56
CA ASP A 68 -6.45 2.23 15.64
C ASP A 68 -7.24 3.46 16.08
N ARG A 69 -6.64 4.66 16.04
CA ARG A 69 -7.29 5.92 16.44
C ARG A 69 -8.19 6.51 15.38
N ILE A 70 -7.74 6.53 14.12
CA ILE A 70 -8.52 7.12 13.02
C ILE A 70 -9.59 6.16 12.49
N GLY A 71 -9.51 4.89 12.87
CA GLY A 71 -10.42 3.84 12.47
C GLY A 71 -10.12 3.28 11.08
N ARG A 72 -10.51 2.02 10.89
CA ARG A 72 -10.18 1.19 9.72
C ARG A 72 -10.47 1.84 8.37
N ARG A 73 -11.64 2.46 8.22
CA ARG A 73 -12.05 3.10 6.95
C ARG A 73 -11.09 4.24 6.57
N ASN A 74 -10.68 5.04 7.55
CA ASN A 74 -9.78 6.16 7.31
C ASN A 74 -8.35 5.68 7.06
N SER A 75 -7.89 4.64 7.76
CA SER A 75 -6.59 4.01 7.49
C SER A 75 -6.46 3.50 6.06
N ILE A 76 -7.52 2.84 5.54
CA ILE A 76 -7.57 2.41 4.14
C ILE A 76 -7.53 3.62 3.19
N LEU A 77 -8.32 4.67 3.46
CA LEU A 77 -8.31 5.89 2.64
C LEU A 77 -6.92 6.57 2.63
N VAL A 78 -6.26 6.67 3.79
CA VAL A 78 -4.89 7.18 3.90
C VAL A 78 -3.94 6.32 3.07
N SER A 79 -4.02 4.99 3.19
CA SER A 79 -3.17 4.09 2.39
C SER A 79 -3.34 4.32 0.88
N ILE A 80 -4.57 4.56 0.42
CA ILE A 80 -4.89 4.80 -0.99
C ILE A 80 -4.32 6.14 -1.44
N VAL A 81 -4.55 7.21 -0.67
CA VAL A 81 -4.07 8.56 -1.00
C VAL A 81 -2.54 8.60 -1.03
N VAL A 82 -1.89 8.05 0.00
CA VAL A 82 -0.42 8.00 0.06
C VAL A 82 0.15 7.15 -1.07
N SER A 83 -0.45 5.99 -1.37
CA SER A 83 -0.03 5.15 -2.52
C SER A 83 -0.16 5.90 -3.85
N ALA A 84 -1.25 6.64 -4.06
CA ALA A 84 -1.49 7.39 -5.28
C ALA A 84 -0.47 8.53 -5.45
N VAL A 85 -0.25 9.32 -4.39
CA VAL A 85 0.76 10.40 -4.40
C VAL A 85 2.15 9.83 -4.64
N ALA A 86 2.52 8.74 -3.97
CA ALA A 86 3.82 8.10 -4.16
C ALA A 86 3.98 7.53 -5.57
N SER A 87 2.92 6.95 -6.15
CA SER A 87 2.93 6.42 -7.52
C SER A 87 3.08 7.54 -8.57
N ILE A 88 2.42 8.69 -8.36
CA ILE A 88 2.62 9.89 -9.19
C ILE A 88 4.06 10.38 -9.03
N GLY A 89 4.54 10.48 -7.79
CA GLY A 89 5.92 10.85 -7.48
C GLY A 89 6.93 9.94 -8.17
N PHE A 90 6.68 8.62 -8.20
CA PHE A 90 7.51 7.64 -8.89
C PHE A 90 7.64 7.96 -10.38
N ALA A 91 6.53 8.24 -11.06
CA ALA A 91 6.51 8.52 -12.50
C ALA A 91 7.29 9.78 -12.89
N PHE A 92 7.28 10.81 -12.02
CA PHE A 92 7.92 12.10 -12.26
C PHE A 92 9.28 12.27 -11.56
N SER A 93 9.76 11.27 -10.83
CA SER A 93 11.07 11.32 -10.18
C SER A 93 12.21 11.12 -11.17
N HIS A 94 13.27 11.91 -11.01
CA HIS A 94 14.46 11.90 -11.87
C HIS A 94 15.78 11.88 -11.07
N SER A 95 15.72 11.70 -9.75
CA SER A 95 16.90 11.69 -8.89
C SER A 95 16.75 10.66 -7.78
N PHE A 96 17.89 10.10 -7.36
CA PHE A 96 17.93 9.08 -6.33
C PHE A 96 17.24 9.51 -5.01
N PRO A 97 17.47 10.72 -4.46
CA PRO A 97 16.79 11.13 -3.23
C PRO A 97 15.26 11.22 -3.37
N LEU A 98 14.76 11.63 -4.54
CA LEU A 98 13.32 11.66 -4.80
C LEU A 98 12.74 10.25 -4.83
N PHE A 99 13.45 9.30 -5.44
CA PHE A 99 13.05 7.89 -5.39
C PHE A 99 13.04 7.34 -3.97
N VAL A 100 14.02 7.70 -3.12
CA VAL A 100 14.01 7.31 -1.69
C VAL A 100 12.73 7.81 -1.01
N THR A 101 12.37 9.09 -1.20
CA THR A 101 11.12 9.65 -0.63
C THR A 101 9.88 8.89 -1.11
N VAL A 102 9.83 8.56 -2.40
CA VAL A 102 8.74 7.78 -2.99
C VAL A 102 8.65 6.39 -2.36
N TYR A 103 9.76 5.67 -2.21
CA TYR A 103 9.79 4.33 -1.63
C TYR A 103 9.37 4.33 -0.17
N VAL A 104 9.82 5.32 0.62
CA VAL A 104 9.36 5.50 1.99
C VAL A 104 7.84 5.76 2.03
N GLY A 105 7.33 6.61 1.13
CA GLY A 105 5.89 6.84 0.99
C GLY A 105 5.09 5.58 0.66
N LEU A 106 5.60 4.74 -0.25
CA LEU A 106 5.00 3.45 -0.59
C LEU A 106 5.00 2.49 0.60
N ALA A 107 6.11 2.45 1.37
CA ALA A 107 6.20 1.61 2.57
C ALA A 107 5.17 2.04 3.62
N VAL A 108 5.06 3.33 3.91
CA VAL A 108 4.05 3.89 4.84
C VAL A 108 2.63 3.55 4.38
N ALA A 109 2.36 3.66 3.08
CA ALA A 109 1.05 3.28 2.56
C ALA A 109 0.76 1.78 2.74
N GLN A 110 1.79 0.94 2.63
CA GLN A 110 1.67 -0.50 2.83
C GLN A 110 1.41 -0.85 4.30
N THR A 111 2.06 -0.19 5.26
CA THR A 111 1.85 -0.47 6.69
C THR A 111 0.44 -0.09 7.17
N PHE A 112 -0.13 1.02 6.67
CA PHE A 112 -1.55 1.36 6.95
C PHE A 112 -2.53 0.30 6.43
N ARG A 113 -2.14 -0.42 5.38
CA ARG A 113 -2.94 -1.50 4.79
C ARG A 113 -2.77 -2.81 5.56
N SER A 114 -1.55 -3.22 5.89
CA SER A 114 -1.30 -4.46 6.64
C SER A 114 -1.89 -4.41 8.05
N GLY A 115 -1.76 -3.27 8.75
CA GLY A 115 -2.30 -3.09 10.09
C GLY A 115 -3.83 -3.20 10.17
N THR A 116 -4.54 -2.97 9.07
CA THR A 116 -6.01 -3.10 9.04
C THR A 116 -6.52 -4.51 8.70
N ASP A 117 -5.66 -5.36 8.13
CA ASP A 117 -6.01 -6.75 7.77
C ASP A 117 -5.82 -7.71 8.96
N THR A 118 -4.78 -7.53 9.77
CA THR A 118 -4.53 -8.34 10.96
C THR A 118 -5.55 -8.09 12.06
N ALA A 119 -5.91 -6.84 12.35
CA ALA A 119 -6.92 -6.50 13.35
C ALA A 119 -8.29 -7.15 13.05
N TRP A 120 -8.71 -7.16 11.78
CA TRP A 120 -9.96 -7.83 11.38
C TRP A 120 -9.91 -9.34 11.58
N PHE A 121 -8.76 -9.96 11.31
CA PHE A 121 -8.60 -11.39 11.52
C PHE A 121 -8.72 -11.75 13.01
N TYR A 122 -8.16 -10.92 13.90
CA TYR A 122 -8.28 -11.11 15.36
C TYR A 122 -9.71 -10.84 15.86
N ASP A 123 -10.37 -9.78 15.41
CA ASP A 123 -11.76 -9.48 15.80
C ASP A 123 -12.73 -10.59 15.36
N ALA A 124 -12.58 -11.09 14.12
CA ALA A 124 -13.41 -12.19 13.61
C ALA A 124 -13.13 -13.54 14.31
N LEU A 125 -11.92 -13.73 14.83
CA LEU A 125 -11.56 -14.93 15.61
C LEU A 125 -12.11 -14.84 17.04
N GLY A 126 -12.11 -13.64 17.63
CA GLY A 126 -12.67 -13.36 18.94
C GLY A 126 -14.18 -13.63 19.00
N GLU A 127 -14.94 -13.14 18.03
CA GLU A 127 -16.40 -13.37 17.93
C GLU A 127 -16.74 -14.87 17.91
N ARG A 128 -15.95 -15.70 17.20
CA ARG A 128 -16.17 -17.15 17.08
C ARG A 128 -15.76 -17.98 18.29
N LEU A 129 -14.95 -17.45 19.20
CA LEU A 129 -14.55 -18.13 20.43
C LEU A 129 -15.52 -17.83 21.60
N THR A 130 -16.34 -16.80 21.45
CA THR A 130 -17.39 -16.42 22.40
C THR A 130 -18.79 -16.97 22.07
N GLU A 131 -18.97 -17.56 20.88
CA GLU A 131 -20.13 -18.41 20.53
C GLU A 131 -19.87 -19.88 20.88
#